data_AF-A0A524EBD9-F1
#
_entry.id   AF-A0A524EBD9-F1
#
_cell.length_a   1.000
_cell.length_b   1.000
_cell.length_c   1.000
_cell.angle_alpha   90.00
_cell.angle_beta   90.00
_cell.angle_gamma   90.00
#
_symmetry.space_group_name_H-M   'P 1'
#
loop_
_entity.id
_entity.type
_entity.pdbx_description
1 polymer ?
#
loop_
_entity_poly.entity_id
_entity_poly.type
_entity_poly.pdbx_seq_one_letter_code
_entity_poly.pdbx_strand_id
1 'polypeptide(L)'
;MLHVILLESALELIPKELTPLKEIQRYAFRRGKKPGEILLDQTHHGRSMTRLEDHTRRGRPDIVYLSLMSLLETPLCKQNELSIHVHLQDGRIIEVNNEVRLPRNYGRFTGLFEQLLLEGSVPPKGTPLLRVTDHNLDDLLLQIGSGSSNGTGVLMVEDGQPTSFLDLQSLFLKQIQTPLIVGVGAFPHEEFSDKVSSL
;
A
#
# COMPACT_ATOMS: atom_id res chain seq x y z
N MET A 1 -16.13 -5.93 10.93
CA MET A 1 -15.39 -5.70 9.67
C MET A 1 -13.92 -5.58 10.00
N LEU A 2 -13.06 -6.29 9.28
CA LEU A 2 -11.60 -6.23 9.42
C LEU A 2 -11.06 -5.17 8.47
N HIS A 3 -10.16 -4.31 8.95
CA HIS A 3 -9.41 -3.38 8.13
C HIS A 3 -7.96 -3.82 8.07
N VAL A 4 -7.41 -4.02 6.87
CA VAL A 4 -5.98 -4.28 6.66
C VAL A 4 -5.37 -3.06 5.98
N ILE A 5 -4.32 -2.52 6.59
CA ILE A 5 -3.57 -1.38 6.06
C ILE A 5 -2.15 -1.86 5.72
N LEU A 6 -1.80 -1.79 4.44
CA LEU A 6 -0.43 -1.98 3.96
C LEU A 6 0.34 -0.68 4.20
N LEU A 7 1.13 -0.64 5.27
CA LEU A 7 1.79 0.54 5.81
C LEU A 7 3.11 0.83 5.09
N GLU A 8 3.36 2.11 4.82
CA GLU A 8 4.61 2.64 4.25
C GLU A 8 5.05 1.90 2.98
N SER A 9 4.05 1.61 2.14
CA SER A 9 4.18 0.84 0.92
C SER A 9 5.23 1.43 -0.01
N ALA A 10 6.19 0.60 -0.43
CA ALA A 10 7.30 0.94 -1.34
C ALA A 10 6.83 1.11 -2.80
N LEU A 11 5.81 1.95 -3.00
CA LEU A 11 5.05 2.15 -4.22
C LEU A 11 4.96 3.66 -4.52
N GLU A 12 5.74 4.11 -5.49
CA GLU A 12 5.81 5.52 -5.87
C GLU A 12 6.21 5.67 -7.36
N LEU A 13 5.96 6.83 -7.94
CA LEU A 13 6.50 7.19 -9.25
C LEU A 13 7.99 7.54 -9.15
N ILE A 14 8.73 7.42 -10.25
CA ILE A 14 10.15 7.77 -10.27
C ILE A 14 10.34 9.22 -9.79
N PRO A 15 11.12 9.44 -8.71
CA PRO A 15 11.34 10.76 -8.13
C PRO A 15 12.06 11.71 -9.08
N LYS A 16 11.83 13.02 -8.93
CA LYS A 16 12.38 14.07 -9.80
C LYS A 16 13.90 14.02 -9.88
N GLU A 17 14.56 13.63 -8.81
CA GLU A 17 16.01 13.46 -8.63
C GLU A 17 16.59 12.46 -9.64
N LEU A 18 15.82 11.43 -10.01
CA LEU A 18 16.26 10.38 -10.93
C LEU A 18 15.86 10.65 -12.38
N THR A 19 14.85 11.50 -12.63
CA THR A 19 14.34 11.78 -13.98
C THR A 19 15.38 12.31 -14.99
N PRO A 20 16.45 13.06 -14.61
CA PRO A 20 17.46 13.53 -15.55
C PRO A 20 18.48 12.46 -15.95
N LEU A 21 18.50 11.31 -15.27
CA LEU A 21 19.49 10.27 -15.52
C LEU A 21 19.25 9.58 -16.86
N LYS A 22 20.32 9.40 -17.65
CA LYS A 22 20.21 8.85 -19.02
C LYS A 22 19.63 7.45 -19.04
N GLU A 23 19.97 6.61 -18.06
CA GLU A 23 19.44 5.25 -17.92
C GLU A 23 17.92 5.25 -17.67
N ILE A 24 17.43 6.17 -16.84
CA ILE A 24 16.00 6.34 -16.55
C ILE A 24 15.27 6.86 -17.80
N GLN A 25 15.82 7.88 -18.46
CA GLN A 25 15.26 8.41 -19.72
C GLN A 25 15.16 7.35 -20.81
N ARG A 26 16.19 6.50 -20.96
CA ARG A 26 16.19 5.38 -21.92
C ARG A 26 15.17 4.31 -21.55
N TYR A 27 15.02 3.99 -20.27
CA TYR A 27 13.98 3.05 -19.82
C TYR A 27 12.58 3.61 -20.12
N ALA A 28 12.35 4.88 -19.79
CA ALA A 28 11.08 5.54 -20.02
C ALA A 28 10.70 5.65 -21.50
N PHE A 29 11.68 5.99 -22.35
CA PHE A 29 11.52 6.01 -23.80
C PHE A 29 11.08 4.65 -24.35
N ARG A 30 11.69 3.54 -23.89
CA ARG A 30 11.29 2.18 -24.29
C ARG A 30 9.89 1.81 -23.84
N ARG A 31 9.43 2.36 -22.71
CA ARG A 31 8.07 2.19 -22.19
C ARG A 31 7.05 3.13 -22.85
N GLY A 32 7.49 4.10 -23.67
CA GLY A 32 6.64 5.11 -24.28
C GLY A 32 6.01 6.09 -23.28
N LYS A 33 6.66 6.31 -22.14
CA LYS A 33 6.16 7.15 -21.03
C LYS A 33 7.20 8.20 -20.63
N LYS A 34 6.79 9.24 -19.91
CA LYS A 34 7.77 10.15 -19.29
C LYS A 34 8.41 9.49 -18.06
N PRO A 35 9.67 9.81 -17.71
CA PRO A 35 10.32 9.27 -16.52
C PRO A 35 9.48 9.33 -15.24
N GLY A 36 8.93 10.51 -14.91
CA GLY A 36 8.12 10.71 -13.70
C GLY A 36 6.71 10.10 -13.76
N GLU A 37 6.34 9.40 -14.83
CA GLU A 37 5.04 8.72 -15.00
C GLU A 37 5.16 7.20 -14.83
N ILE A 38 6.35 6.71 -14.48
CA ILE A 38 6.67 5.28 -14.33
C ILE A 38 6.85 4.99 -12.84
N LEU A 39 6.47 3.79 -12.39
CA LEU A 39 6.76 3.37 -11.02
C LEU A 39 8.26 3.18 -10.79
N LEU A 40 8.73 3.59 -9.62
CA LEU A 40 10.06 3.21 -9.14
C LEU A 40 10.08 1.70 -8.85
N ASP A 41 11.09 0.99 -9.35
CA ASP A 41 11.21 -0.46 -9.23
C ASP A 41 12.69 -0.83 -9.22
N GLN A 42 13.15 -1.47 -8.15
CA GLN A 42 14.54 -1.86 -7.95
C GLN A 42 15.06 -2.78 -9.05
N THR A 43 14.20 -3.61 -9.64
CA THR A 43 14.53 -4.53 -10.75
C THR A 43 15.06 -3.78 -11.97
N HIS A 44 14.59 -2.55 -12.18
CA HIS A 44 14.94 -1.73 -13.35
C HIS A 44 15.79 -0.52 -13.01
N HIS A 45 15.62 0.04 -11.81
CA HIS A 45 16.16 1.32 -11.40
C HIS A 45 17.17 1.21 -10.26
N GLY A 46 17.50 -0.01 -9.78
CA GLY A 46 18.30 -0.23 -8.57
C GLY A 46 19.62 0.52 -8.51
N ARG A 47 20.38 0.61 -9.62
CA ARG A 47 21.62 1.40 -9.65
C ARG A 47 21.36 2.89 -9.46
N SER A 48 20.33 3.43 -10.10
CA SER A 48 19.97 4.86 -10.01
C SER A 48 19.40 5.20 -8.62
N MET A 49 18.70 4.25 -8.00
CA MET A 49 18.10 4.41 -6.66
C MET A 49 19.13 4.66 -5.56
N THR A 50 20.39 4.23 -5.71
CA THR A 50 21.47 4.54 -4.73
C THR A 50 21.71 6.04 -4.49
N ARG A 51 21.13 6.91 -5.33
CA ARG A 51 21.16 8.38 -5.18
C ARG A 51 20.00 8.94 -4.35
N LEU A 52 19.03 8.11 -4.00
CA LEU A 52 17.88 8.50 -3.19
C LEU A 52 18.19 8.29 -1.71
N GLU A 53 17.64 9.18 -0.89
CA GLU A 53 17.48 8.92 0.54
C GLU A 53 16.54 7.72 0.74
N ASP A 54 16.83 6.93 1.78
CA ASP A 54 16.11 5.71 2.15
C ASP A 54 15.90 4.72 1.01
N HIS A 55 16.84 4.66 0.06
CA HIS A 55 16.73 3.82 -1.13
C HIS A 55 16.52 2.33 -0.83
N THR A 56 16.92 1.85 0.35
CA THR A 56 16.72 0.47 0.82
C THR A 56 15.25 0.14 1.06
N ARG A 57 14.41 1.16 1.33
CA ARG A 57 12.98 1.01 1.63
C ARG A 57 12.08 1.23 0.41
N ARG A 58 12.63 1.68 -0.72
CA ARG A 58 11.89 2.21 -1.86
C ARG A 58 11.84 1.25 -3.04
N GLY A 59 10.95 1.51 -3.99
CA GLY A 59 10.94 0.84 -5.30
C GLY A 59 10.72 -0.67 -5.24
N ARG A 60 9.82 -1.14 -4.36
CA ARG A 60 9.39 -2.55 -4.27
C ARG A 60 7.88 -2.71 -4.43
N PRO A 61 7.31 -2.26 -5.58
CA PRO A 61 5.87 -2.36 -5.80
C PRO A 61 5.37 -3.81 -5.93
N ASP A 62 6.27 -4.78 -6.09
CA ASP A 62 5.99 -6.22 -6.04
C ASP A 62 5.42 -6.66 -4.68
N ILE A 63 5.83 -6.03 -3.57
CA ILE A 63 5.31 -6.34 -2.23
C ILE A 63 3.81 -6.01 -2.17
N VAL A 64 3.44 -4.80 -2.59
CA VAL A 64 2.03 -4.38 -2.65
C VAL A 64 1.25 -5.26 -3.64
N TYR A 65 1.83 -5.56 -4.80
CA TYR A 65 1.21 -6.43 -5.80
C TYR A 65 0.83 -7.80 -5.22
N LEU A 66 1.80 -8.49 -4.60
CA LEU A 66 1.59 -9.82 -4.05
C LEU A 66 0.63 -9.81 -2.85
N SER A 67 0.74 -8.81 -1.98
CA SER A 67 -0.15 -8.63 -0.83
C SER A 67 -1.60 -8.41 -1.29
N LEU A 68 -1.85 -7.50 -2.23
CA LEU A 68 -3.20 -7.27 -2.75
C LEU A 68 -3.76 -8.49 -3.48
N MET A 69 -2.95 -9.16 -4.30
CA MET A 69 -3.35 -10.41 -4.97
C MET A 69 -3.77 -11.50 -3.97
N SER A 70 -3.10 -11.57 -2.81
CA SER A 70 -3.45 -12.51 -1.74
C SER A 70 -4.73 -12.09 -1.00
N LEU A 71 -4.80 -10.82 -0.56
CA LEU A 71 -5.92 -10.31 0.23
C LEU A 71 -7.25 -10.35 -0.53
N LEU A 72 -7.26 -9.95 -1.79
CA LEU A 72 -8.47 -9.91 -2.63
C LEU A 72 -9.07 -11.30 -2.89
N GLU A 73 -8.26 -12.36 -2.83
CA GLU A 73 -8.71 -13.73 -3.05
C GLU A 73 -9.27 -14.41 -1.79
N THR A 74 -9.13 -13.77 -0.62
CA THR A 74 -9.64 -14.29 0.65
C THR A 74 -11.17 -14.37 0.69
N PRO A 75 -11.75 -15.32 1.44
CA PRO A 75 -13.20 -15.38 1.66
C PRO A 75 -13.76 -14.09 2.28
N LEU A 76 -13.03 -13.50 3.24
CA LEU A 76 -13.43 -12.25 3.90
C LEU A 76 -13.58 -11.10 2.90
N CYS A 77 -12.65 -10.96 1.95
CA CYS A 77 -12.77 -9.95 0.89
C CYS A 77 -14.01 -10.21 0.02
N LYS A 78 -14.22 -11.46 -0.40
CA LYS A 78 -15.35 -11.86 -1.24
C LYS A 78 -16.71 -11.68 -0.57
N GLN A 79 -16.75 -11.70 0.77
CA GLN A 79 -17.94 -11.48 1.58
C GLN A 79 -18.12 -10.03 2.04
N ASN A 80 -17.25 -9.10 1.59
CA ASN A 80 -17.23 -7.70 2.02
C ASN A 80 -17.03 -7.50 3.53
N GLU A 81 -16.32 -8.44 4.18
CA GLU A 81 -15.97 -8.36 5.60
C GLU A 81 -14.53 -7.86 5.83
N LEU A 82 -13.76 -7.71 4.76
CA LEU A 82 -12.42 -7.12 4.73
C LEU A 82 -12.45 -5.78 3.99
N SER A 83 -11.81 -4.77 4.55
CA SER A 83 -11.51 -3.49 3.90
C SER A 83 -9.99 -3.35 3.77
N ILE A 84 -9.50 -2.96 2.59
CA ILE A 84 -8.08 -2.93 2.27
C ILE A 84 -7.67 -1.50 1.94
N HIS A 85 -6.61 -1.04 2.60
CA HIS A 85 -6.00 0.27 2.37
C HIS A 85 -4.50 0.12 2.13
N VAL A 86 -3.94 0.96 1.27
CA VAL A 86 -2.50 1.03 1.01
C VAL A 86 -2.02 2.42 1.40
N HIS A 87 -1.23 2.49 2.47
CA HIS A 87 -0.57 3.72 2.92
C HIS A 87 0.78 3.83 2.22
N LEU A 88 0.95 4.86 1.39
CA LEU A 88 2.18 5.13 0.67
C LEU A 88 3.21 5.82 1.57
N GLN A 89 4.49 5.74 1.22
CA GLN A 89 5.57 6.41 1.95
C GLN A 89 5.47 7.94 1.93
N ASP A 90 4.76 8.52 0.96
CA ASP A 90 4.46 9.96 0.91
C ASP A 90 3.21 10.36 1.71
N GLY A 91 2.62 9.43 2.47
CA GLY A 91 1.49 9.66 3.38
C GLY A 91 0.12 9.51 2.73
N ARG A 92 0.03 9.40 1.40
CA ARG A 92 -1.25 9.19 0.70
C ARG A 92 -1.82 7.81 1.02
N ILE A 93 -3.15 7.71 1.07
CA ILE A 93 -3.87 6.45 1.20
C ILE A 93 -4.52 6.09 -0.13
N ILE A 94 -4.35 4.84 -0.57
CA ILE A 94 -5.14 4.23 -1.63
C ILE A 94 -6.21 3.33 -1.00
N GLU A 95 -7.46 3.59 -1.32
CA GLU A 95 -8.57 2.70 -1.05
C GLU A 95 -8.71 1.66 -2.16
N VAL A 96 -8.94 0.41 -1.76
CA VAL A 96 -9.10 -0.72 -2.68
C VAL A 96 -10.51 -1.26 -2.54
N ASN A 97 -11.29 -1.20 -3.61
CA ASN A 97 -12.61 -1.80 -3.67
C ASN A 97 -12.50 -3.33 -3.78
N ASN A 98 -13.26 -4.07 -2.97
CA ASN A 98 -13.23 -5.53 -2.93
C ASN A 98 -13.63 -6.21 -4.26
N GLU A 99 -14.35 -5.51 -5.14
CA GLU A 99 -14.73 -6.01 -6.46
C GLU A 99 -13.63 -5.81 -7.52
N VAL A 100 -12.53 -5.13 -7.17
CA VAL A 100 -11.43 -4.89 -8.09
C VAL A 100 -10.82 -6.20 -8.56
N ARG A 101 -10.66 -6.34 -9.89
CA ARG A 101 -9.94 -7.45 -10.50
C ARG A 101 -8.55 -6.98 -10.91
N LEU A 102 -7.58 -7.16 -10.01
CA LEU A 102 -6.21 -6.77 -10.31
C LEU A 102 -5.62 -7.58 -11.48
N PRO A 103 -4.82 -6.95 -12.35
CA PRO A 103 -4.12 -7.67 -13.39
C PRO A 103 -3.16 -8.71 -12.82
N ARG A 104 -3.32 -9.98 -13.19
CA ARG A 104 -2.42 -11.09 -12.79
C ARG A 104 -1.01 -11.01 -13.38
N ASN A 105 -0.77 -10.09 -14.31
CA ASN A 105 0.54 -9.83 -14.88
C ASN A 105 1.10 -8.59 -14.22
N TYR A 106 2.29 -8.72 -13.62
CA TYR A 106 2.96 -7.63 -12.92
C TYR A 106 3.13 -6.37 -13.79
N GLY A 107 3.51 -6.50 -15.07
CA GLY A 107 3.65 -5.35 -15.97
C GLY A 107 2.33 -4.61 -16.26
N ARG A 108 1.19 -5.32 -16.23
CA ARG A 108 -0.14 -4.68 -16.31
C ARG A 108 -0.53 -4.03 -14.99
N PHE A 109 -0.21 -4.66 -13.86
CA PHE A 109 -0.39 -4.06 -12.54
C PHE A 109 0.38 -2.75 -12.42
N THR A 110 1.66 -2.73 -12.82
CA THR A 110 2.45 -1.49 -12.78
C THR A 110 1.83 -0.41 -13.65
N GLY A 111 1.35 -0.75 -14.86
CA GLY A 111 0.66 0.21 -15.72
C GLY A 111 -0.62 0.80 -15.10
N LEU A 112 -1.39 -0.03 -14.39
CA LEU A 112 -2.61 0.38 -13.68
C LEU A 112 -2.29 1.32 -12.51
N PHE A 113 -1.26 1.00 -11.72
CA PHE A 113 -0.85 1.80 -10.57
C PHE A 113 -0.11 3.08 -10.98
N GLU A 114 0.63 3.07 -12.09
CA GLU A 114 1.14 4.30 -12.74
C GLU A 114 -0.03 5.24 -13.06
N GLN A 115 -1.12 4.73 -13.66
CA GLN A 115 -2.33 5.51 -13.95
C GLN A 115 -3.01 6.00 -12.66
N LEU A 116 -3.18 5.12 -11.67
CA LEU A 116 -3.78 5.47 -10.38
C LEU A 116 -3.05 6.63 -9.70
N LEU A 117 -1.72 6.60 -9.66
CA LEU A 117 -0.93 7.64 -9.00
C LEU A 117 -0.90 8.96 -9.77
N LEU A 118 -1.16 8.93 -11.09
CA LEU A 118 -1.23 10.13 -11.94
C LEU A 118 -2.63 10.75 -11.98
N GLU A 119 -3.68 9.93 -12.03
CA GLU A 119 -5.07 10.36 -12.24
C GLU A 119 -5.90 10.35 -10.95
N GLY A 120 -5.37 9.77 -9.87
CA GLY A 120 -6.01 9.69 -8.56
C GLY A 120 -7.06 8.59 -8.43
N SER A 121 -7.53 8.00 -9.53
CA SER A 121 -8.51 6.91 -9.48
C SER A 121 -8.49 5.99 -10.70
N VAL A 122 -8.96 4.76 -10.51
CA VAL A 122 -9.10 3.75 -11.56
C VAL A 122 -10.46 3.03 -11.41
N PRO A 123 -11.33 3.04 -12.44
CA PRO A 123 -11.20 3.82 -13.66
C PRO A 123 -11.26 5.34 -13.37
N PRO A 124 -10.72 6.19 -14.26
CA PRO A 124 -10.64 7.65 -14.02
C PRO A 124 -11.99 8.36 -14.13
N LYS A 125 -12.96 7.68 -14.75
CA LYS A 125 -14.33 8.15 -14.93
C LYS A 125 -15.27 7.04 -14.51
N GLY A 126 -16.32 7.40 -13.79
CA GLY A 126 -17.29 6.47 -13.22
C GLY A 126 -16.97 6.11 -11.78
N THR A 127 -17.46 4.96 -11.31
CA THR A 127 -17.21 4.48 -9.95
C THR A 127 -15.79 3.92 -9.85
N PRO A 128 -14.92 4.49 -8.99
CA PRO A 128 -13.56 4.02 -8.86
C PRO A 128 -13.48 2.71 -8.09
N LEU A 129 -12.64 1.79 -8.57
CA LEU A 129 -12.26 0.54 -7.91
C LEU A 129 -10.94 0.68 -7.12
N LEU A 130 -10.09 1.62 -7.52
CA LEU A 130 -8.93 2.08 -6.76
C LEU A 130 -9.01 3.60 -6.70
N ARG A 131 -8.72 4.18 -5.54
CA ARG A 131 -8.77 5.64 -5.35
C ARG A 131 -7.68 6.10 -4.40
N VAL A 132 -6.88 7.06 -4.84
CA VAL A 132 -6.03 7.87 -3.95
C VAL A 132 -6.94 8.85 -3.23
N THR A 133 -6.89 8.87 -1.91
CA THR A 133 -7.69 9.76 -1.07
C THR A 133 -6.93 11.03 -0.71
N ASP A 134 -7.67 12.05 -0.28
CA ASP A 134 -7.11 13.30 0.24
C ASP A 134 -6.77 13.23 1.74
N HIS A 135 -7.01 12.09 2.37
CA HIS A 135 -6.84 11.86 3.80
C HIS A 135 -5.52 11.14 4.11
N ASN A 136 -4.95 11.44 5.26
CA ASN A 136 -3.74 10.77 5.75
C ASN A 136 -4.10 9.56 6.64
N LEU A 137 -3.08 8.86 7.14
CA LEU A 137 -3.28 7.68 8.00
C LEU A 137 -4.08 7.99 9.27
N ASP A 138 -3.86 9.15 9.90
CA ASP A 138 -4.53 9.54 11.15
C ASP A 138 -6.03 9.75 10.91
N ASP A 139 -6.37 10.43 9.81
CA ASP A 139 -7.75 10.62 9.35
C ASP A 139 -8.43 9.28 9.07
N LEU A 140 -7.74 8.35 8.42
CA LEU A 140 -8.24 7.01 8.13
C LEU A 140 -8.54 6.24 9.44
N LEU A 141 -7.60 6.27 10.40
CA LEU A 141 -7.79 5.62 11.69
C LEU A 141 -8.94 6.24 12.47
N LEU A 142 -9.09 7.57 12.44
CA LEU A 142 -10.22 8.27 13.03
C LEU A 142 -11.53 7.92 12.33
N GLN A 143 -11.56 7.80 11.00
CA GLN A 143 -12.76 7.43 10.25
C GLN A 143 -13.20 6.00 10.58
N ILE A 144 -12.26 5.07 10.67
CA ILE A 144 -12.55 3.69 11.09
C ILE A 144 -13.00 3.67 12.56
N GLY A 145 -12.32 4.43 13.42
CA GLY A 145 -12.60 4.53 14.86
C GLY A 145 -13.88 5.30 15.22
N SER A 146 -14.35 6.25 14.41
CA SER A 146 -15.53 7.08 14.74
C SER A 146 -16.85 6.31 14.76
N GLY A 147 -16.86 5.04 14.33
CA GLY A 147 -17.96 4.10 14.54
C GLY A 147 -17.94 3.37 15.89
N SER A 148 -16.86 3.48 16.68
CA SER A 148 -16.71 2.80 17.96
C SER A 148 -15.64 3.47 18.82
N SER A 149 -15.99 3.93 20.03
CA SER A 149 -15.07 4.64 20.94
C SER A 149 -13.83 3.84 21.39
N ASN A 150 -13.71 2.55 21.00
CA ASN A 150 -12.61 1.64 21.32
C ASN A 150 -12.17 0.81 20.09
N GLY A 151 -11.88 1.43 18.95
CA GLY A 151 -11.19 0.74 17.85
C GLY A 151 -9.85 0.18 18.34
N THR A 152 -9.59 -1.11 18.13
CA THR A 152 -8.29 -1.71 18.50
C THR A 152 -7.45 -1.90 17.26
N GLY A 153 -6.25 -1.33 17.27
CA GLY A 153 -5.22 -1.55 16.25
C GLY A 153 -4.25 -2.65 16.69
N VAL A 154 -3.86 -3.50 15.75
CA VAL A 154 -2.74 -4.43 15.89
C VAL A 154 -1.73 -4.10 14.81
N LEU A 155 -0.52 -3.73 15.22
CA LEU A 155 0.60 -3.50 14.31
C LEU A 155 1.47 -4.77 14.28
N MET A 156 1.72 -5.30 13.08
CA MET A 156 2.60 -6.46 12.88
C MET A 156 4.05 -5.98 12.77
N VAL A 157 4.85 -6.27 13.79
CA VAL A 157 6.29 -5.92 13.88
C VAL A 157 7.10 -7.13 14.37
N GLU A 158 8.37 -7.21 13.96
CA GLU A 158 9.28 -8.29 14.34
C GLU A 158 9.61 -8.28 15.84
N ASP A 159 9.95 -7.11 16.38
CA ASP A 159 10.29 -6.91 17.80
C ASP A 159 9.05 -6.66 18.69
N GLY A 160 7.86 -7.05 18.23
CA GLY A 160 6.61 -6.94 18.97
C GLY A 160 6.45 -8.01 20.06
N GLN A 161 5.28 -8.00 20.69
CA GLN A 161 4.92 -9.09 21.60
C GLN A 161 4.64 -10.37 20.80
N PRO A 162 5.37 -11.48 21.03
CA PRO A 162 5.10 -12.75 20.35
C PRO A 162 3.66 -13.19 20.60
N THR A 163 2.86 -13.27 19.54
CA THR A 163 1.43 -13.53 19.63
C THR A 163 1.10 -14.84 18.93
N SER A 164 0.50 -15.79 19.65
CA SER A 164 0.08 -17.06 19.05
C SER A 164 -1.14 -16.87 18.15
N PHE A 165 -1.39 -17.83 17.25
CA PHE A 165 -2.61 -17.82 16.43
C PHE A 165 -3.88 -17.79 17.28
N LEU A 166 -3.90 -18.50 18.42
CA LEU A 166 -5.05 -18.54 19.32
C LEU A 166 -5.28 -17.19 20.02
N ASP A 167 -4.20 -16.53 20.44
CA ASP A 167 -4.28 -15.20 21.04
C ASP A 167 -4.80 -14.20 20.03
N LEU A 168 -4.26 -14.25 18.80
CA LEU A 168 -4.72 -13.42 17.70
C LEU A 168 -6.21 -13.67 17.43
N GLN A 169 -6.63 -14.93 17.28
CA GLN A 169 -8.05 -15.30 17.11
C GLN A 169 -8.93 -14.77 18.25
N SER A 170 -8.44 -14.81 19.49
CA SER A 170 -9.17 -14.28 20.64
C SER A 170 -9.39 -12.76 20.57
N LEU A 171 -8.44 -12.02 19.99
CA LEU A 171 -8.61 -10.58 19.71
C LEU A 171 -9.75 -10.35 18.72
N PHE A 172 -9.79 -11.14 17.64
CA PHE A 172 -10.89 -11.10 16.66
C PHE A 172 -12.26 -11.42 17.29
N LEU A 173 -12.34 -12.45 18.14
CA LEU A 173 -13.59 -12.91 18.75
C LEU A 173 -14.11 -11.99 19.87
N LYS A 174 -13.23 -11.27 20.55
CA LYS A 174 -13.63 -10.29 21.59
C LYS A 174 -14.20 -9.00 20.99
N GLN A 175 -13.96 -8.74 19.72
CA GLN A 175 -14.21 -7.46 19.05
C GLN A 175 -15.40 -7.49 18.09
N ILE A 176 -16.44 -8.26 18.41
CA ILE A 176 -17.63 -8.42 17.53
C ILE A 176 -18.32 -7.07 17.22
N GLN A 177 -18.14 -6.05 18.06
CA GLN A 177 -18.79 -4.72 17.91
C GLN A 177 -17.83 -3.57 17.55
N THR A 178 -16.53 -3.82 17.42
CA THR A 178 -15.52 -2.78 17.13
C THR A 178 -14.77 -3.15 15.84
N PRO A 179 -14.49 -2.19 14.95
CA PRO A 179 -13.61 -2.47 13.82
C PRO A 179 -12.20 -2.82 14.33
N LEU A 180 -11.64 -3.90 13.81
CA LEU A 180 -10.26 -4.32 14.07
C LEU A 180 -9.39 -3.84 12.92
N ILE A 181 -8.31 -3.14 13.26
CA ILE A 181 -7.34 -2.63 12.30
C ILE A 181 -6.06 -3.44 12.42
N VAL A 182 -5.59 -4.00 11.30
CA VAL A 182 -4.33 -4.72 11.21
C VAL A 182 -3.39 -3.97 10.28
N GLY A 183 -2.31 -3.42 10.84
CA GLY A 183 -1.25 -2.76 10.10
C GLY A 183 -0.12 -3.74 9.77
N VAL A 184 0.29 -3.80 8.49
CA VAL A 184 1.41 -4.63 8.03
C VAL A 184 2.34 -3.81 7.15
N GLY A 185 3.64 -3.85 7.40
CA GLY A 185 4.64 -3.14 6.58
C GLY A 185 4.70 -3.69 5.16
N ALA A 186 4.62 -2.81 4.16
CA ALA A 186 4.69 -3.17 2.74
C ALA A 186 5.93 -2.58 2.06
N PHE A 187 7.06 -2.70 2.75
CA PHE A 187 8.40 -2.28 2.34
C PHE A 187 9.41 -3.38 2.69
N PRO A 188 10.59 -3.42 2.04
CA PRO A 188 11.48 -4.59 2.12
C PRO A 188 12.39 -4.64 3.36
N HIS A 189 12.79 -3.48 3.89
CA HIS A 189 13.85 -3.33 4.89
C HIS A 189 13.57 -2.14 5.82
N GLU A 190 14.32 -2.08 6.92
CA GLU A 190 14.23 -1.09 8.00
C GLU A 190 13.00 -1.28 8.89
N GLU A 191 12.89 -0.44 9.93
CA GLU A 191 11.74 -0.35 10.80
C GLU A 191 10.70 0.64 10.24
N PHE A 192 9.52 0.67 10.86
CA PHE A 192 8.52 1.70 10.60
C PHE A 192 9.05 3.09 10.95
N SER A 193 8.55 4.14 10.28
CA SER A 193 8.85 5.50 10.71
C SER A 193 8.29 5.77 12.12
N ASP A 194 8.90 6.73 12.83
CA ASP A 194 8.41 7.18 14.14
C ASP A 194 6.92 7.52 14.12
N LYS A 195 6.41 8.05 13.00
CA LYS A 195 5.00 8.34 12.83
C LYS A 195 4.14 7.09 12.99
N VAL A 196 4.48 6.01 12.28
CA VAL A 196 3.71 4.75 12.33
C VAL A 196 3.95 4.00 13.63
N SER A 197 5.18 4.03 14.16
CA SER A 197 5.52 3.40 15.44
C SER A 197 4.85 4.06 16.65
N SER A 198 4.44 5.31 16.52
CA SER A 198 3.74 6.07 17.58
C SER A 198 2.21 5.88 17.62
N LEU A 199 1.65 5.13 16.67
CA LEU A 199 0.21 4.81 16.58
C LEU A 199 -0.20 3.73 17.59
#